data_AF-A0A843KQL1-F1
#
_entry.id   AF-A0A843KQL1-F1
#
_cell.length_a   1.000
_cell.length_b   1.000
_cell.length_c   1.000
_cell.angle_alpha   90.00
_cell.angle_beta   90.00
_cell.angle_gamma   90.00
#
_symmetry.space_group_name_H-M   'P 1'
#
loop_
_entity.id
_entity.type
_entity.pdbx_description
1 polymer ?
#
loop_
_entity_poly.entity_id
_entity_poly.type
_entity_poly.pdbx_seq_one_letter_code
_entity_poly.pdbx_strand_id
1 'polypeptide(L)' 'DMISERILFFDGEPGVRGEATGPFDMRQGMNRFLSRLGVTFRRDKTGRPRINKPGSYLDRDQKSSGEYYYYTDKEAGE' A
#
# COMPACT_ATOMS: atom_id res chain seq x y z
N ASP A 1 -0.08 5.73 7.42
CA ASP A 1 0.55 4.58 8.08
C ASP A 1 1.14 4.95 9.44
N MET A 2 1.72 6.14 9.60
CA MET A 2 2.39 6.62 10.84
C MET A 2 1.63 6.50 12.18
N ILE A 3 0.34 6.17 12.20
CA ILE A 3 -0.45 6.01 13.44
C ILE A 3 -1.23 4.69 13.49
N SER A 4 -1.14 3.84 12.47
CA SER A 4 -1.94 2.63 12.35
C SER A 4 -1.05 1.44 12.04
N GLU A 5 -1.21 0.36 12.78
CA GLU A 5 -0.39 -0.85 12.60
C GLU A 5 -1.05 -1.85 11.64
N ARG A 6 -2.38 -1.79 11.54
CA ARG A 6 -3.19 -2.76 10.79
C ARG A 6 -4.24 -2.08 9.90
N ILE A 7 -4.70 -2.81 8.90
CA ILE A 7 -5.72 -2.38 7.94
C ILE A 7 -6.86 -3.38 7.88
N LEU A 8 -8.09 -2.88 7.89
CA LEU A 8 -9.30 -3.62 7.54
C LEU A 8 -9.79 -3.16 6.17
N PHE A 9 -10.06 -4.09 5.25
CA PHE A 9 -10.64 -3.76 3.96
C PHE A 9 -12.15 -3.80 4.02
N PHE A 10 -12.78 -2.84 3.35
CA PHE A 10 -14.20 -2.87 3.04
C PHE A 10 -14.34 -3.02 1.53
N ASP A 11 -15.14 -3.99 1.11
CA ASP A 11 -15.44 -4.30 -0.29
C ASP A 11 -16.95 -4.52 -0.46
N GLY A 12 -17.43 -4.63 -1.68
CA GLY A 12 -18.84 -4.88 -1.99
C GLY A 12 -19.44 -3.90 -2.99
N GLU A 13 -20.77 -3.75 -2.93
CA GLU A 13 -21.54 -2.93 -3.84
C GLU A 13 -22.16 -1.74 -3.08
N PRO A 14 -21.80 -0.49 -3.46
CA PRO A 14 -22.29 0.72 -2.78
C PRO A 14 -23.82 0.76 -2.70
N GLY A 15 -24.36 0.88 -1.49
CA GLY A 15 -25.80 0.95 -1.25
C GLY A 15 -26.54 -0.39 -1.27
N VAL A 16 -25.86 -1.51 -1.52
CA VAL A 16 -26.47 -2.85 -1.58
C VAL A 16 -25.90 -3.79 -0.52
N ARG A 17 -24.58 -4.03 -0.52
CA ARG A 17 -23.92 -4.93 0.44
C ARG A 17 -22.45 -4.56 0.63
N GLY A 18 -21.94 -4.79 1.83
CA GLY A 18 -20.53 -4.63 2.16
C GLY A 18 -19.96 -5.84 2.89
N GLU A 19 -18.69 -6.13 2.67
CA GLU A 19 -17.91 -7.14 3.37
C GLU A 19 -16.66 -6.50 3.97
N ALA A 20 -16.33 -6.86 5.20
CA ALA A 20 -15.09 -6.45 5.85
C ALA A 20 -14.11 -7.63 5.91
N THR A 21 -12.87 -7.43 5.45
CA THR A 21 -11.83 -8.47 5.45
C THR A 21 -10.56 -7.96 6.12
N GLY A 22 -9.98 -8.76 7.01
CA GLY A 22 -8.76 -8.42 7.78
C GLY A 22 -8.94 -8.75 9.27
N PRO A 23 -8.19 -8.09 10.18
CA PRO A 23 -7.18 -7.08 9.91
C PRO A 23 -5.89 -7.67 9.33
N PHE A 24 -5.27 -6.96 8.40
CA PHE A 24 -3.95 -7.29 7.82
C PHE A 24 -2.88 -6.36 8.40
N ASP A 25 -1.63 -6.82 8.44
CA ASP A 25 -0.49 -5.95 8.72
C ASP A 25 -0.36 -4.87 7.64
N MET A 26 0.14 -3.69 8.01
CA MET A 26 0.22 -2.52 7.13
C MET A 26 0.86 -2.83 5.77
N ARG A 27 2.02 -3.50 5.75
CA ARG A 27 2.72 -3.84 4.49
C ARG A 27 1.90 -4.78 3.62
N GLN A 28 1.36 -5.86 4.19
CA GLN A 28 0.60 -6.86 3.46
C GLN A 28 -0.70 -6.25 2.92
N GLY A 29 -1.42 -5.52 3.77
CA GLY A 29 -2.64 -4.82 3.42
C GLY A 29 -2.40 -3.83 2.28
N MET A 30 -1.49 -2.88 2.47
CA MET A 30 -1.25 -1.85 1.45
C MET A 30 -0.80 -2.44 0.11
N ASN A 31 0.04 -3.47 0.10
CA ASN A 31 0.42 -4.14 -1.15
C ASN A 31 -0.80 -4.78 -1.86
N ARG A 32 -1.67 -5.47 -1.11
CA ARG A 32 -2.92 -6.03 -1.66
C ARG A 32 -3.86 -4.93 -2.19
N PHE A 33 -4.02 -3.84 -1.45
CA PHE A 33 -4.92 -2.75 -1.84
C PHE A 33 -4.42 -2.02 -3.09
N LEU A 34 -3.16 -1.60 -3.07
CA LEU A 34 -2.56 -0.81 -4.14
C LEU A 34 -2.37 -1.63 -5.44
N SER A 35 -2.13 -2.93 -5.34
CA SER A 35 -2.09 -3.81 -6.51
C SER A 35 -3.44 -3.89 -7.23
N ARG A 36 -4.56 -3.96 -6.49
CA ARG A 36 -5.91 -3.89 -7.09
C ARG A 36 -6.14 -2.57 -7.82
N LEU A 37 -5.57 -1.46 -7.32
CA LEU A 37 -5.65 -0.15 -7.96
C LEU A 37 -4.64 0.02 -9.12
N GLY A 38 -3.65 -0.86 -9.25
CA GLY A 38 -2.59 -0.74 -10.26
C GLY A 38 -1.64 0.45 -10.03
N VAL A 39 -1.53 0.94 -8.79
CA VAL A 39 -0.77 2.13 -8.41
C VAL A 39 0.36 1.74 -7.46
N THR A 40 1.54 2.34 -7.61
CA THR A 40 2.67 2.11 -6.71
C THR A 40 3.07 3.38 -5.96
N PHE A 41 3.61 3.22 -4.75
CA PHE A 41 4.08 4.28 -3.88
C PHE A 41 5.54 4.09 -3.49
N ARG A 42 6.25 5.21 -3.40
CA ARG A 42 7.60 5.33 -2.82
C ARG A 42 7.56 6.25 -1.61
N ARG A 43 8.63 6.29 -0.81
CA ARG A 43 8.81 7.33 0.22
C ARG A 43 9.74 8.43 -0.28
N ASP A 44 9.42 9.67 0.07
CA ASP A 44 10.40 10.75 -0.07
C ASP A 44 11.38 10.78 1.12
N LYS A 45 12.29 11.76 1.12
CA LYS A 45 13.30 11.93 2.17
C LYS A 45 12.71 12.18 3.57
N THR A 46 11.45 12.62 3.65
CA THR A 46 10.72 12.87 4.90
C THR A 46 9.89 11.67 5.33
N GLY A 47 10.03 10.52 4.66
CA GLY A 47 9.26 9.32 4.93
C GLY A 47 7.84 9.35 4.37
N ARG A 48 7.41 10.45 3.73
CA ARG A 48 6.03 10.58 3.25
C ARG A 48 5.80 9.72 2.01
N PRO A 49 4.68 8.97 1.94
CA PRO A 49 4.33 8.20 0.76
C PRO A 49 4.00 9.14 -0.42
N ARG A 50 4.61 8.87 -1.58
CA ARG A 50 4.43 9.59 -2.85
C ARG A 50 4.07 8.59 -3.94
N ILE A 51 3.04 8.89 -4.70
CA ILE A 51 2.64 8.09 -5.86
C ILE A 51 3.74 8.12 -6.94
N ASN A 52 4.01 6.97 -7.57
CA ASN A 52 4.84 6.93 -8.77
C ASN A 52 4.03 7.32 -10.00
N LYS A 53 4.70 7.93 -10.98
CA LYS A 53 4.08 8.16 -12.29
C LYS A 53 3.83 6.79 -12.96
N PRO A 54 2.63 6.52 -13.49
CA PRO A 54 2.34 5.28 -14.19
C PRO A 54 3.37 5.00 -15.30
N GLY A 55 3.89 3.78 -15.36
CA GLY A 55 4.87 3.36 -16.37
C GLY A 55 6.28 3.92 -16.19
N SER A 56 6.53 4.74 -15.16
CA SER A 56 7.89 5.13 -14.78
C SER A 56 8.76 3.91 -14.46
N TYR A 57 10.08 4.08 -14.48
CA TYR A 57 11.01 3.01 -14.12
C TYR A 57 10.66 2.37 -12.77
N LEU A 58 10.51 3.20 -11.72
CA LEU A 58 10.17 2.73 -10.37
C LEU A 58 8.80 2.06 -10.30
N ASP A 59 7.79 2.57 -11.01
CA ASP A 59 6.45 1.93 -11.05
C ASP A 59 6.51 0.52 -11.64
N ARG A 60 7.27 0.34 -12.72
CA ARG A 60 7.43 -0.97 -13.38
C ARG A 60 8.22 -1.95 -12.51
N ASP A 61 9.31 -1.49 -11.92
CA ASP A 61 10.16 -2.28 -11.03
C ASP A 61 9.37 -2.77 -9.79
N GLN A 62 8.66 -1.87 -9.12
CA GLN A 62 7.80 -2.21 -7.98
C GLN A 62 6.65 -3.15 -8.34
N LYS A 63 5.99 -2.94 -9.49
CA LYS A 63 4.97 -3.87 -9.98
C LYS A 63 5.53 -5.27 -10.24
N SER A 64 6.72 -5.36 -10.83
CA SER A 64 7.37 -6.64 -11.13
C SER A 64 7.82 -7.40 -9.88
N SER A 65 8.18 -6.69 -8.81
CA SER A 65 8.56 -7.27 -7.52
C SER A 65 7.36 -7.53 -6.60
N GLY A 66 6.17 -7.03 -6.95
CA GLY A 66 4.97 -7.10 -6.09
C GLY A 66 4.98 -6.12 -4.92
N GLU A 67 5.94 -5.19 -4.88
CA GLU A 67 6.11 -4.18 -3.82
C GLU A 67 5.46 -2.84 -4.20
N TYR A 68 4.13 -2.81 -4.21
CA TYR A 68 3.32 -1.62 -4.47
C TYR A 68 3.41 -0.57 -3.35
N TYR A 69 3.74 -1.00 -2.14
CA TYR A 69 3.87 -0.15 -0.97
C TYR A 69 5.28 -0.25 -0.39
N TYR A 70 6.06 0.82 -0.54
CA TYR A 70 7.41 0.87 0.00
C TYR A 70 7.39 1.13 1.52
N TYR A 71 7.56 0.04 2.29
CA TYR A 71 7.78 0.11 3.72
C TYR A 71 9.29 0.16 3.98
N THR A 72 9.79 1.23 4.60
CA THR A 72 11.16 1.25 5.10
C THR A 72 11.12 0.90 6.57
N ASP A 73 11.63 -0.27 6.94
CA ASP A 73 11.81 -0.72 8.34
C ASP A 73 12.81 0.15 9.14
N LYS A 74 13.38 1.20 8.53
CA LYS A 74 14.43 2.04 9.15
C LYS A 74 13.99 2.90 10.34
N GLU A 75 12.72 2.84 10.75
CA GLU A 75 12.23 3.44 12.01
C GLU A 75 11.99 2.37 13.11
N ALA A 76 12.18 1.08 12.83
CA ALA A 76 11.98 -0.02 13.77
C ALA A 76 13.29 -0.56 14.39
N GLY A 77 14.40 0.19 14.27
CA GLY A 77 15.73 -0.29 14.66
C GLY A 77 16.78 0.79 14.87
N GLU A 78 16.41 1.94 15.43
CA GLU A 78 17.29 2.81 16.23
C GLU A 78 16.62 3.08 17.58
#